data_AF-A0A4R2C533-F1
#
_entry.id   AF-A0A4R2C533-F1
#
_cell.length_a   1.000
_cell.length_b   1.000
_cell.length_c   1.000
_cell.angle_alpha   90.00
_cell.angle_beta   90.00
_cell.angle_gamma   90.00
#
_symmetry.space_group_name_H-M   'P 1'
#
loop_
_entity.id
_entity.type
_entity.pdbx_description
1 polymer ?
#
loop_
_entity_poly.entity_id
_entity_poly.type
_entity_poly.pdbx_seq_one_letter_code
_entity_poly.pdbx_strand_id
1 'polypeptide(L)'
;MSEGSMPVLGRLTRLSPRDVWPHEAHSFTPWLLNNVDVLSDLLGMDLALEVAEHPVGGFSLDLMGRDETTGEVVIVENQLETSDHGHLGQILTYAAGTDPTTIVWVAASFRAEHRAAIDWLNARTDENTRFFGVELGVVRIGQSDPAPSFRLVAQPNDWEKTVRAATSQAEATGIQVLYRSFWSRWLDLLQADRPGWSRSRGAPRASWFNMTAGIAGATYCTAFTKRGLSSQLILESPEADVNLARFQALKANQSEMEQVYGLPLAWEELPGRKSSRVADYLSDADVSAEENWDQYLDWLLDRQTASGRPWRQSGACHHPDRSF
;
A
#
# COMPACT_ATOMS: atom_id res chain seq x y z
N MET A 1 -12.37 11.08 -50.98
CA MET A 1 -12.79 11.46 -49.62
C MET A 1 -13.20 10.17 -48.95
N SER A 2 -12.41 9.70 -47.97
CA SER A 2 -12.73 8.49 -47.22
C SER A 2 -13.90 8.82 -46.29
N GLU A 3 -15.06 8.19 -46.49
CA GLU A 3 -16.16 8.21 -45.53
C GLU A 3 -15.66 7.50 -44.26
N GLY A 4 -15.27 8.30 -43.25
CA GLY A 4 -14.90 7.77 -41.95
C GLY A 4 -16.11 7.13 -41.30
N SER A 5 -16.13 5.79 -41.21
CA SER A 5 -17.15 5.08 -40.43
C SER A 5 -17.14 5.58 -39.00
N MET A 6 -18.30 5.99 -38.49
CA MET A 6 -18.45 6.38 -37.08
C MET A 6 -17.97 5.24 -36.17
N PRO A 7 -17.19 5.53 -35.11
CA PRO A 7 -16.71 4.50 -34.20
C PRO A 7 -17.88 3.84 -33.47
N VAL A 8 -17.88 2.51 -33.41
CA VAL A 8 -18.86 1.74 -32.64
C VAL A 8 -18.46 1.74 -31.17
N LEU A 9 -19.31 2.29 -30.31
CA LEU A 9 -19.07 2.40 -28.88
C LEU A 9 -20.06 1.53 -28.09
N GLY A 10 -19.55 0.70 -27.20
CA GLY A 10 -20.37 -0.08 -26.27
C GLY A 10 -21.11 0.79 -25.25
N ARG A 11 -22.23 0.30 -24.73
CA ARG A 11 -22.97 0.97 -23.65
C ARG A 11 -22.62 0.33 -22.31
N LEU A 12 -22.31 1.18 -21.35
CA LEU A 12 -22.07 0.76 -19.97
C LEU A 12 -23.40 0.49 -19.27
N THR A 13 -23.53 -0.69 -18.67
CA THR A 13 -24.68 -1.11 -17.88
C THR A 13 -24.24 -1.29 -16.44
N ARG A 14 -25.01 -0.76 -15.48
CA ARG A 14 -24.78 -0.98 -14.05
C ARG A 14 -25.52 -2.24 -13.61
N LEU A 15 -24.86 -3.07 -12.82
CA LEU A 15 -25.41 -4.28 -12.22
C LEU A 15 -25.55 -4.09 -10.71
N SER A 16 -26.41 -4.88 -10.06
CA SER A 16 -26.45 -4.91 -8.60
C SER A 16 -25.21 -5.64 -8.08
N PRO A 17 -24.52 -5.14 -7.04
CA PRO A 17 -23.44 -5.88 -6.40
C PRO A 17 -23.85 -7.30 -5.98
N ARG A 18 -25.11 -7.48 -5.56
CA ARG A 18 -25.66 -8.79 -5.15
C ARG A 18 -25.76 -9.81 -6.28
N ASP A 19 -25.81 -9.35 -7.54
CA ASP A 19 -25.83 -10.26 -8.69
C ASP A 19 -24.47 -10.93 -8.91
N VAL A 20 -23.39 -10.31 -8.41
CA VAL A 20 -22.01 -10.82 -8.49
C VAL A 20 -21.56 -11.45 -7.17
N TRP A 21 -21.89 -10.82 -6.05
CA TRP A 21 -21.55 -11.28 -4.71
C TRP A 21 -22.84 -11.51 -3.91
N PRO A 22 -23.38 -12.75 -3.86
CA PRO A 22 -24.62 -13.03 -3.15
C PRO A 22 -24.53 -12.77 -1.63
N HIS A 23 -23.34 -12.96 -1.06
CA HIS A 23 -23.08 -12.85 0.39
C HIS A 23 -21.81 -12.07 0.69
N GLU A 24 -21.85 -11.26 1.74
CA GLU A 24 -20.73 -10.40 2.13
C GLU A 24 -19.52 -11.22 2.60
N ALA A 25 -19.63 -11.87 3.76
CA ALA A 25 -18.57 -12.69 4.35
C ALA A 25 -18.08 -13.84 3.46
N HIS A 26 -18.96 -14.44 2.65
CA HIS A 26 -18.62 -15.62 1.87
C HIS A 26 -18.28 -15.35 0.40
N SER A 27 -18.52 -14.15 -0.12
CA SER A 27 -18.20 -13.83 -1.52
C SER A 27 -17.54 -12.48 -1.71
N PHE A 28 -18.05 -11.40 -1.12
CA PHE A 28 -17.46 -10.07 -1.31
C PHE A 28 -16.16 -9.90 -0.52
N THR A 29 -16.17 -10.18 0.79
CA THR A 29 -14.99 -10.04 1.66
C THR A 29 -13.80 -10.87 1.15
N PRO A 30 -13.95 -12.17 0.78
CA PRO A 30 -12.85 -12.95 0.24
C PRO A 30 -12.40 -12.46 -1.14
N TRP A 31 -13.32 -11.97 -1.98
CA TRP A 31 -12.95 -11.38 -3.26
C TRP A 31 -12.12 -10.12 -3.06
N LEU A 32 -12.53 -9.22 -2.17
CA LEU A 32 -11.83 -7.97 -1.89
C LEU A 32 -10.44 -8.22 -1.29
N LEU A 33 -10.31 -9.20 -0.38
CA LEU A 33 -9.01 -9.64 0.14
C LEU A 33 -8.04 -10.04 -0.98
N ASN A 34 -8.52 -10.74 -2.01
CA ASN A 34 -7.70 -11.21 -3.13
C ASN A 34 -7.54 -10.18 -4.26
N ASN A 35 -8.27 -9.06 -4.23
CA ASN A 35 -8.29 -8.01 -5.26
C ASN A 35 -8.12 -6.62 -4.61
N VAL A 36 -7.20 -6.52 -3.66
CA VAL A 36 -6.88 -5.29 -2.91
C VAL A 36 -6.42 -4.16 -3.85
N ASP A 37 -5.86 -4.51 -5.00
CA ASP A 37 -5.41 -3.57 -6.04
C ASP A 37 -6.50 -2.57 -6.45
N VAL A 38 -7.77 -3.00 -6.45
CA VAL A 38 -8.91 -2.12 -6.73
C VAL A 38 -9.04 -0.98 -5.71
N LEU A 39 -8.78 -1.26 -4.43
CA LEU A 39 -8.74 -0.22 -3.39
C LEU A 39 -7.43 0.56 -3.45
N SER A 40 -6.31 -0.10 -3.67
CA SER A 40 -4.99 0.56 -3.77
C SER A 40 -4.95 1.61 -4.86
N ASP A 41 -5.47 1.29 -6.05
CA ASP A 41 -5.54 2.22 -7.19
C ASP A 41 -6.47 3.41 -6.89
N LEU A 42 -7.62 3.12 -6.28
CA LEU A 42 -8.61 4.12 -5.93
C LEU A 42 -8.07 5.11 -4.90
N LEU A 43 -7.48 4.60 -3.83
CA LEU A 43 -6.98 5.38 -2.70
C LEU A 43 -5.62 6.01 -2.98
N GLY A 44 -4.88 5.51 -3.97
CA GLY A 44 -3.49 5.92 -4.23
C GLY A 44 -2.57 5.53 -3.08
N MET A 45 -2.69 4.28 -2.64
CA MET A 45 -1.94 3.68 -1.52
C MET A 45 -1.52 2.27 -1.90
N ASP A 46 -0.33 1.84 -1.48
CA ASP A 46 0.11 0.46 -1.64
C ASP A 46 -0.42 -0.35 -0.46
N LEU A 47 -1.55 -1.04 -0.64
CA LEU A 47 -2.23 -1.75 0.44
C LEU A 47 -1.98 -3.24 0.34
N ALA A 48 -1.67 -3.87 1.47
CA ALA A 48 -1.67 -5.31 1.63
C ALA A 48 -2.70 -5.69 2.69
N LEU A 49 -3.73 -6.43 2.31
CA LEU A 49 -4.70 -7.01 3.24
C LEU A 49 -4.25 -8.42 3.63
N GLU A 50 -4.16 -8.68 4.92
CA GLU A 50 -3.52 -9.89 5.47
C GLU A 50 -4.53 -10.85 6.09
N VAL A 51 -5.58 -10.31 6.72
CA VAL A 51 -6.53 -11.07 7.52
C VAL A 51 -7.95 -10.70 7.12
N ALA A 52 -8.78 -11.71 6.87
CA ALA A 52 -10.23 -11.56 6.86
C ALA A 52 -10.82 -12.04 8.20
N GLU A 53 -11.92 -11.44 8.61
CA GLU A 53 -12.64 -11.80 9.85
C GLU A 53 -11.73 -11.71 11.09
N HIS A 54 -11.00 -10.60 11.23
CA HIS A 54 -10.09 -10.39 12.35
C HIS A 54 -10.87 -10.20 13.67
N PRO A 55 -10.66 -11.01 14.71
CA PRO A 55 -11.41 -10.89 15.95
C PRO A 55 -11.06 -9.62 16.74
N VAL A 56 -12.08 -8.86 17.12
CA VAL A 56 -11.97 -7.70 18.01
C VAL A 56 -12.95 -7.89 19.18
N GLY A 57 -12.44 -8.45 20.28
CA GLY A 57 -13.28 -8.86 21.40
C GLY A 57 -14.27 -9.96 20.99
N GLY A 58 -15.58 -9.67 21.07
CA GLY A 58 -16.64 -10.59 20.64
C GLY A 58 -17.13 -10.37 19.20
N PHE A 59 -16.51 -9.45 18.46
CA PHE A 59 -16.88 -9.08 17.09
C PHE A 59 -15.77 -9.44 16.11
N SER A 60 -16.06 -9.33 14.81
CA SER A 60 -15.14 -9.66 13.73
C SER A 60 -15.07 -8.50 12.72
N LEU A 61 -13.88 -7.94 12.56
CA LEU A 61 -13.57 -6.93 11.55
C LEU A 61 -13.39 -7.62 10.19
N ASP A 62 -14.04 -7.10 9.15
CA ASP A 62 -14.05 -7.76 7.84
C ASP A 62 -12.65 -7.99 7.28
N LEU A 63 -11.83 -6.93 7.21
CA LEU A 63 -10.48 -7.00 6.67
C LEU A 63 -9.52 -6.11 7.46
N MET A 64 -8.32 -6.65 7.69
CA MET A 64 -7.21 -5.94 8.30
C MET A 64 -5.93 -6.15 7.50
N GLY A 65 -5.12 -5.11 7.42
CA GLY A 65 -3.88 -5.12 6.66
C GLY A 65 -2.99 -3.93 6.99
N ARG A 66 -2.17 -3.56 6.03
CA ARG A 66 -1.20 -2.47 6.15
C ARG A 66 -1.07 -1.67 4.86
N ASP A 67 -0.65 -0.41 5.01
CA ASP A 67 -0.04 0.34 3.93
C ASP A 67 1.42 -0.12 3.84
N GLU A 68 1.78 -0.82 2.77
CA GLU A 68 3.13 -1.36 2.56
C GLU A 68 4.17 -0.25 2.58
N THR A 69 3.84 0.98 2.13
CA THR A 69 4.78 2.11 2.06
C THR A 69 5.23 2.55 3.45
N THR A 70 4.29 2.62 4.39
CA THR A 70 4.50 3.20 5.72
C THR A 70 4.63 2.13 6.82
N GLY A 71 4.07 0.94 6.58
CA GLY A 71 3.90 -0.15 7.56
C GLY A 71 2.69 0.05 8.50
N GLU A 72 1.93 1.14 8.32
CA GLU A 72 0.83 1.49 9.20
C GLU A 72 -0.40 0.59 8.99
N VAL A 73 -1.19 0.42 10.04
CA VAL A 73 -2.37 -0.46 10.03
C VAL A 73 -3.52 0.15 9.22
N VAL A 74 -4.12 -0.70 8.38
CA VAL A 74 -5.30 -0.41 7.58
C VAL A 74 -6.42 -1.36 7.98
N ILE A 75 -7.63 -0.82 8.16
CA ILE A 75 -8.84 -1.64 8.33
C ILE A 75 -9.87 -1.31 7.25
N VAL A 76 -10.60 -2.32 6.82
CA VAL A 76 -11.72 -2.17 5.88
C VAL A 76 -12.94 -2.86 6.45
N GLU A 77 -14.04 -2.11 6.53
CA GLU A 77 -15.39 -2.65 6.78
C GLU A 77 -16.18 -2.55 5.49
N ASN A 78 -16.83 -3.63 5.07
CA ASN A 78 -17.46 -3.70 3.77
C ASN A 78 -18.91 -4.18 3.86
N GLN A 79 -19.82 -3.53 3.14
CA GLN A 79 -21.22 -3.95 3.09
C GLN A 79 -21.81 -3.94 1.69
N LEU A 80 -22.66 -4.92 1.38
CA LEU A 80 -23.35 -5.02 0.08
C LEU A 80 -24.61 -4.14 -0.04
N GLU A 81 -24.99 -3.45 1.04
CA GLU A 81 -26.18 -2.60 1.10
C GLU A 81 -25.85 -1.12 1.24
N THR A 82 -26.90 -0.28 1.27
CA THR A 82 -26.77 1.14 1.65
C THR A 82 -26.22 1.28 3.07
N SER A 83 -25.32 2.25 3.29
CA SER A 83 -24.72 2.51 4.59
C SER A 83 -25.74 2.63 5.73
N ASP A 84 -25.42 2.01 6.87
CA ASP A 84 -26.25 2.00 8.07
C ASP A 84 -25.46 2.37 9.34
N HIS A 85 -26.20 2.60 10.43
CA HIS A 85 -25.61 2.95 11.73
C HIS A 85 -24.86 1.79 12.39
N GLY A 86 -25.20 0.54 12.05
CA GLY A 86 -24.57 -0.65 12.62
C GLY A 86 -23.10 -0.71 12.21
N HIS A 87 -22.84 -0.64 10.91
CA HIS A 87 -21.49 -0.64 10.35
C HIS A 87 -20.69 0.59 10.80
N LEU A 88 -21.30 1.77 10.86
CA LEU A 88 -20.62 2.95 11.41
C LEU A 88 -20.17 2.73 12.87
N GLY A 89 -21.01 2.11 13.70
CA GLY A 89 -20.66 1.77 15.08
C GLY A 89 -19.54 0.72 15.17
N GLN A 90 -19.59 -0.29 14.30
CA GLN A 90 -18.55 -1.31 14.17
C GLN A 90 -17.20 -0.69 13.80
N ILE A 91 -17.15 0.14 12.75
CA ILE A 91 -15.96 0.84 12.31
C ILE A 91 -15.28 1.60 13.45
N LEU A 92 -16.05 2.39 14.22
CA LEU A 92 -15.50 3.14 15.35
C LEU A 92 -14.98 2.23 16.46
N THR A 93 -15.68 1.12 16.72
CA THR A 93 -15.26 0.12 17.72
C THR A 93 -13.98 -0.59 17.30
N TYR A 94 -13.87 -0.98 16.03
CA TYR A 94 -12.70 -1.62 15.47
C TYR A 94 -11.50 -0.68 15.42
N ALA A 95 -11.70 0.58 15.03
CA ALA A 95 -10.67 1.59 15.07
C ALA A 95 -10.11 1.76 16.50
N ALA A 96 -10.99 1.85 17.51
CA ALA A 96 -10.56 1.93 18.90
C ALA A 96 -9.81 0.68 19.40
N GLY A 97 -10.11 -0.51 18.86
CA GLY A 97 -9.48 -1.77 19.24
C GLY A 97 -8.18 -2.11 18.50
N THR A 98 -7.93 -1.49 17.35
CA THR A 98 -6.81 -1.84 16.45
C THR A 98 -5.85 -0.69 16.15
N ASP A 99 -6.19 0.54 16.56
CA ASP A 99 -5.41 1.77 16.36
C ASP A 99 -4.91 1.97 14.90
N PRO A 100 -5.81 1.93 13.90
CA PRO A 100 -5.44 2.07 12.49
C PRO A 100 -5.20 3.53 12.12
N THR A 101 -4.30 3.76 11.17
CA THR A 101 -4.13 5.09 10.56
C THR A 101 -5.04 5.27 9.34
N THR A 102 -5.49 4.17 8.72
CA THR A 102 -6.39 4.21 7.57
C THR A 102 -7.59 3.31 7.78
N ILE A 103 -8.78 3.89 7.65
CA ILE A 103 -10.07 3.25 7.85
C ILE A 103 -10.88 3.40 6.57
N VAL A 104 -11.30 2.30 5.97
CA VAL A 104 -12.08 2.30 4.72
C VAL A 104 -13.45 1.67 4.96
N TRP A 105 -14.51 2.43 4.71
CA TRP A 105 -15.87 1.91 4.69
C TRP A 105 -16.35 1.74 3.25
N VAL A 106 -16.59 0.50 2.84
CA VAL A 106 -17.12 0.16 1.52
C VAL A 106 -18.62 -0.14 1.63
N ALA A 107 -19.46 0.49 0.82
CA ALA A 107 -20.91 0.24 0.79
C ALA A 107 -21.49 0.37 -0.61
N ALA A 108 -22.61 -0.29 -0.94
CA ALA A 108 -23.23 -0.15 -2.27
C ALA A 108 -23.70 1.31 -2.57
N SER A 109 -24.07 2.04 -1.52
CA SER A 109 -24.35 3.48 -1.60
C SER A 109 -24.26 4.12 -0.22
N PHE A 110 -23.94 5.41 -0.16
CA PHE A 110 -23.90 6.15 1.12
C PHE A 110 -25.13 7.02 1.35
N ARG A 111 -25.70 6.93 2.55
CA ARG A 111 -26.57 7.99 3.08
C ARG A 111 -25.77 9.27 3.28
N ALA A 112 -26.43 10.41 3.05
CA ALA A 112 -25.79 11.72 3.20
C ALA A 112 -25.26 11.94 4.62
N GLU A 113 -25.97 11.44 5.64
CA GLU A 113 -25.62 11.53 7.05
C GLU A 113 -24.36 10.73 7.38
N HIS A 114 -24.20 9.53 6.83
CA HIS A 114 -23.00 8.71 7.03
C HIS A 114 -21.80 9.28 6.30
N ARG A 115 -22.01 9.83 5.10
CA ARG A 115 -20.98 10.59 4.39
C ARG A 115 -20.52 11.79 5.23
N ALA A 116 -21.45 12.58 5.73
CA ALA A 116 -21.14 13.72 6.60
C ALA A 116 -20.46 13.31 7.91
N ALA A 117 -20.79 12.13 8.46
CA ALA A 117 -20.11 11.59 9.63
C ALA A 117 -18.63 11.27 9.33
N ILE A 118 -18.32 10.66 8.18
CA ILE A 118 -16.93 10.43 7.76
C ILE A 118 -16.19 11.75 7.60
N ASP A 119 -16.81 12.74 6.94
CA ASP A 119 -16.20 14.06 6.76
C ASP A 119 -15.94 14.73 8.13
N TRP A 120 -16.87 14.61 9.07
CA TRP A 120 -16.71 15.11 10.45
C TRP A 120 -15.57 14.40 11.20
N LEU A 121 -15.45 13.08 11.06
CA LEU A 121 -14.36 12.29 11.66
C LEU A 121 -13.02 12.76 11.13
N ASN A 122 -12.86 12.86 9.81
CA ASN A 122 -11.63 13.39 9.19
C ASN A 122 -11.28 14.81 9.66
N ALA A 123 -12.27 15.62 9.99
CA ALA A 123 -12.08 16.97 10.53
C ALA A 123 -11.83 16.99 12.05
N ARG A 124 -11.95 15.89 12.78
CA ARG A 124 -11.84 15.82 14.24
C ARG A 124 -10.78 14.85 14.76
N THR A 125 -10.31 13.92 13.93
CA THR A 125 -9.15 13.10 14.25
C THR A 125 -7.84 13.82 13.91
N ASP A 126 -6.72 13.21 14.32
CA ASP A 126 -5.39 13.72 13.97
C ASP A 126 -5.10 13.59 12.47
N GLU A 127 -3.94 14.13 12.09
CA GLU A 127 -3.49 14.13 10.70
C GLU A 127 -3.22 12.72 10.15
N ASN A 128 -2.82 11.78 11.00
CA ASN A 128 -2.42 10.42 10.60
C ASN A 128 -3.64 9.52 10.40
N THR A 129 -4.74 9.77 11.11
CA THR A 129 -5.98 8.99 11.04
C THR A 129 -6.85 9.44 9.87
N ARG A 130 -7.11 8.54 8.92
CA ARG A 130 -7.77 8.83 7.64
C ARG A 130 -8.99 7.92 7.45
N PHE A 131 -10.16 8.50 7.30
CA PHE A 131 -11.40 7.78 6.98
C PHE A 131 -11.75 7.95 5.51
N PHE A 132 -12.07 6.84 4.85
CA PHE A 132 -12.51 6.79 3.46
C PHE A 132 -13.90 6.17 3.38
N GLY A 133 -14.77 6.77 2.56
CA GLY A 133 -16.05 6.21 2.16
C GLY A 133 -15.99 5.84 0.70
N VAL A 134 -16.20 4.56 0.40
CA VAL A 134 -16.09 3.99 -0.95
C VAL A 134 -17.41 3.39 -1.36
N GLU A 135 -18.00 3.89 -2.45
CA GLU A 135 -19.16 3.28 -3.05
C GLU A 135 -18.78 2.12 -3.97
N LEU A 136 -19.32 0.95 -3.67
CA LEU A 136 -19.23 -0.28 -4.44
C LEU A 136 -20.22 -0.24 -5.61
N GLY A 137 -19.71 -0.29 -6.82
CA GLY A 137 -20.49 -0.50 -8.04
C GLY A 137 -20.01 -1.70 -8.82
N VAL A 138 -20.88 -2.22 -9.69
CA VAL A 138 -20.52 -3.21 -10.71
C VAL A 138 -21.03 -2.71 -12.06
N VAL A 139 -20.18 -2.79 -13.08
CA VAL A 139 -20.51 -2.36 -14.44
C VAL A 139 -20.15 -3.43 -15.46
N ARG A 140 -20.78 -3.38 -16.63
CA ARG A 140 -20.46 -4.24 -17.78
C ARG A 140 -20.60 -3.46 -19.07
N ILE A 141 -19.78 -3.76 -20.07
CA ILE A 141 -19.92 -3.22 -21.43
C ILE A 141 -20.25 -4.39 -22.39
N GLY A 142 -21.43 -4.34 -23.01
CA GLY A 142 -21.88 -5.42 -23.88
C GLY A 142 -22.00 -6.75 -23.13
N GLN A 143 -21.27 -7.77 -23.60
CA GLN A 143 -21.23 -9.12 -23.02
C GLN A 143 -19.90 -9.41 -22.30
N SER A 144 -19.15 -8.38 -21.89
CA SER A 144 -17.94 -8.57 -21.09
C SER A 144 -18.25 -9.21 -19.74
N ASP A 145 -17.22 -9.68 -19.05
CA ASP A 145 -17.36 -9.99 -17.64
C ASP A 145 -17.76 -8.73 -16.83
N PRO A 146 -18.48 -8.89 -15.71
CA PRO A 146 -18.73 -7.80 -14.77
C PRO A 146 -17.41 -7.24 -14.22
N ALA A 147 -17.29 -5.92 -14.18
CA ALA A 147 -16.14 -5.22 -13.63
C ALA A 147 -16.53 -4.45 -12.36
N PRO A 148 -15.72 -4.52 -11.28
CA PRO A 148 -15.90 -3.66 -10.12
C PRO A 148 -15.70 -2.19 -10.54
N SER A 149 -16.54 -1.31 -10.02
CA SER A 149 -16.50 0.13 -10.28
C SER A 149 -16.62 0.86 -8.95
N PHE A 150 -15.50 1.01 -8.27
CA PHE A 150 -15.47 1.66 -6.96
C PHE A 150 -15.35 3.18 -7.15
N ARG A 151 -15.96 3.93 -6.24
CA ARG A 151 -15.89 5.40 -6.26
C ARG A 151 -15.67 5.95 -4.86
N LEU A 152 -14.69 6.84 -4.72
CA LEU A 152 -14.55 7.63 -3.52
C LEU A 152 -15.73 8.59 -3.39
N VAL A 153 -16.49 8.41 -2.32
CA VAL A 153 -17.44 9.41 -1.87
C VAL A 153 -16.77 10.27 -0.83
N ALA A 154 -16.26 9.71 0.26
CA ALA A 154 -15.62 10.45 1.34
C ALA A 154 -14.12 10.19 1.39
N GLN A 155 -13.33 11.22 1.65
CA GLN A 155 -11.88 11.09 1.86
C GLN A 155 -11.39 12.23 2.77
N PRO A 156 -10.20 12.11 3.39
CA PRO A 156 -9.59 13.22 4.10
C PRO A 156 -9.41 14.43 3.18
N ASN A 157 -9.77 15.62 3.64
CA ASN A 157 -9.42 16.85 2.96
C ASN A 157 -7.94 17.15 3.22
N ASP A 158 -7.08 16.83 2.26
CA ASP A 158 -5.65 17.09 2.36
C ASP A 158 -5.34 18.57 2.61
N TRP A 159 -6.16 19.51 2.12
CA TRP A 159 -5.99 20.94 2.39
C TRP A 159 -6.20 21.31 3.87
N GLU A 160 -7.29 20.86 4.49
CA GLU A 160 -7.58 21.18 5.90
C GLU A 160 -6.61 20.47 6.85
N LYS A 161 -6.20 19.25 6.50
CA LYS A 161 -5.14 18.54 7.21
C LYS A 161 -3.77 19.17 7.02
N THR A 162 -3.45 19.69 5.83
CA THR A 162 -2.18 20.39 5.56
C THR A 162 -2.11 21.73 6.29
N VAL A 163 -3.21 22.49 6.38
CA VAL A 163 -3.27 23.73 7.16
C VAL A 163 -3.13 23.46 8.66
N ARG A 164 -3.78 22.40 9.19
CA ARG A 164 -3.55 21.97 10.57
C ARG A 164 -2.12 21.47 10.78
N ALA A 165 -1.57 20.69 9.85
CA ALA A 165 -0.17 20.26 9.87
C ALA A 165 0.79 21.45 9.86
N ALA A 166 0.51 22.52 9.12
CA ALA A 166 1.29 23.76 9.14
C ALA A 166 1.19 24.52 10.47
N THR A 167 0.11 24.29 11.23
CA THR A 167 -0.07 24.88 12.58
C THR A 167 0.55 23.99 13.67
N SER A 168 0.50 22.67 13.50
CA SER A 168 1.16 21.64 14.32
C SER A 168 2.66 21.48 13.98
N GLN A 169 3.14 22.08 12.89
CA GLN A 169 4.55 22.11 12.46
C GLN A 169 5.48 22.77 13.48
N ALA A 170 4.95 23.44 14.49
CA ALA A 170 5.72 23.87 15.65
C ALA A 170 6.27 22.70 16.50
N GLU A 171 5.76 21.46 16.32
CA GLU A 171 6.15 20.29 17.12
C GLU A 171 6.81 19.14 16.33
N ALA A 172 6.79 19.16 14.99
CA ALA A 172 7.51 18.16 14.20
C ALA A 172 9.02 18.49 14.19
N THR A 173 9.85 17.56 14.67
CA THR A 173 11.32 17.71 14.58
C THR A 173 11.70 17.96 13.11
N GLY A 174 12.50 19.01 12.82
CA GLY A 174 12.76 19.47 11.44
C GLY A 174 13.19 18.38 10.46
N ILE A 175 13.75 17.28 10.95
CA ILE A 175 14.14 16.11 10.14
C ILE A 175 12.96 15.35 9.50
N GLN A 176 11.77 15.32 10.13
CA GLN A 176 10.59 14.67 9.55
C GLN A 176 10.07 15.40 8.31
N VAL A 177 10.23 16.73 8.28
CA VAL A 177 9.94 17.54 7.09
C VAL A 177 10.92 17.19 5.97
N LEU A 178 12.21 17.03 6.30
CA LEU A 178 13.22 16.63 5.32
C LEU A 178 12.92 15.24 4.73
N TYR A 179 12.55 14.25 5.56
CA TYR A 179 12.15 12.94 5.04
C TYR A 179 10.96 13.04 4.08
N ARG A 180 9.90 13.76 4.47
CA ARG A 180 8.72 13.94 3.62
C ARG A 180 9.08 14.61 2.29
N SER A 181 9.94 15.62 2.31
CA SER A 181 10.39 16.32 1.12
C SER A 181 11.22 15.41 0.21
N PHE A 182 12.17 14.65 0.77
CA PHE A 182 12.97 13.69 0.01
C PHE A 182 12.09 12.60 -0.63
N TRP A 183 11.19 11.99 0.15
CA TRP A 183 10.31 10.94 -0.36
C TRP A 183 9.28 11.44 -1.37
N SER A 184 8.86 12.72 -1.28
CA SER A 184 8.03 13.34 -2.34
C SER A 184 8.76 13.33 -3.68
N ARG A 185 10.05 13.72 -3.69
CA ARG A 185 10.87 13.69 -4.91
C ARG A 185 11.08 12.27 -5.43
N TRP A 186 11.26 11.30 -4.52
CA TRP A 186 11.34 9.89 -4.88
C TRP A 186 10.04 9.37 -5.53
N LEU A 187 8.88 9.72 -4.97
CA LEU A 187 7.58 9.38 -5.55
C LEU A 187 7.39 9.99 -6.94
N ASP A 188 7.73 11.26 -7.12
CA ASP A 188 7.65 11.93 -8.43
C ASP A 188 8.52 11.21 -9.48
N LEU A 189 9.74 10.81 -9.11
CA LEU A 189 10.65 10.03 -9.95
C LEU A 189 10.06 8.65 -10.30
N LEU A 190 9.52 7.93 -9.31
CA LEU A 190 8.90 6.62 -9.54
C LEU A 190 7.70 6.72 -10.48
N GLN A 191 6.85 7.73 -10.32
CA GLN A 191 5.68 7.92 -11.17
C GLN A 191 6.06 8.27 -12.61
N ALA A 192 7.13 9.05 -12.81
CA ALA A 192 7.62 9.44 -14.12
C ALA A 192 8.32 8.28 -14.86
N ASP A 193 9.24 7.59 -14.18
CA ASP A 193 10.17 6.66 -14.83
C ASP A 193 9.81 5.19 -14.66
N ARG A 194 9.05 4.85 -13.60
CA ARG A 194 8.72 3.48 -13.21
C ARG A 194 7.24 3.32 -12.82
N PRO A 195 6.30 3.67 -13.71
CA PRO A 195 4.87 3.55 -13.42
C PRO A 195 4.54 2.11 -13.02
N GLY A 196 3.90 1.96 -11.85
CA GLY A 196 3.50 0.67 -11.28
C GLY A 196 4.42 0.09 -10.21
N TRP A 197 5.56 0.74 -9.87
CA TRP A 197 6.36 0.32 -8.71
C TRP A 197 5.74 0.69 -7.37
N SER A 198 5.00 1.80 -7.33
CA SER A 198 4.23 2.25 -6.18
C SER A 198 2.98 2.97 -6.67
N ARG A 199 1.86 2.76 -5.97
CA ARG A 199 0.61 3.52 -6.14
C ARG A 199 0.50 4.67 -5.15
N SER A 200 1.40 4.71 -4.16
CA SER A 200 1.39 5.73 -3.12
C SER A 200 1.48 7.14 -3.70
N ARG A 201 0.54 7.98 -3.28
CA ARG A 201 0.53 9.43 -3.57
C ARG A 201 1.02 10.25 -2.37
N GLY A 202 1.26 9.60 -1.23
CA GLY A 202 1.61 10.25 0.03
C GLY A 202 3.04 9.96 0.46
N ALA A 203 3.89 10.98 0.49
CA ALA A 203 5.25 10.84 1.01
C ALA A 203 5.25 10.65 2.55
N PRO A 204 5.90 9.59 3.08
CA PRO A 204 5.98 9.37 4.51
C PRO A 204 6.85 10.41 5.21
N ARG A 205 6.63 10.59 6.52
CA ARG A 205 7.52 11.38 7.40
C ARG A 205 8.61 10.53 8.09
N ALA A 206 8.56 9.22 7.85
CA ALA A 206 9.51 8.27 8.41
C ALA A 206 10.84 8.31 7.67
N SER A 207 11.90 7.81 8.30
CA SER A 207 13.23 7.72 7.67
C SER A 207 13.33 6.59 6.63
N TRP A 208 12.23 5.90 6.33
CA TRP A 208 12.16 4.80 5.38
C TRP A 208 10.95 4.96 4.44
N PHE A 209 11.06 4.31 3.30
CA PHE A 209 10.02 4.16 2.29
C PHE A 209 10.06 2.71 1.78
N ASN A 210 8.95 2.02 1.92
CA ASN A 210 8.82 0.62 1.52
C ASN A 210 8.06 0.48 0.19
N MET A 211 8.33 -0.61 -0.52
CA MET A 211 7.62 -1.04 -1.72
C MET A 211 7.45 -2.55 -1.68
N THR A 212 6.37 -3.04 -2.29
CA THR A 212 6.13 -4.48 -2.39
C THR A 212 7.25 -5.19 -3.16
N ALA A 213 7.70 -6.33 -2.66
CA ALA A 213 8.56 -7.22 -3.46
C ALA A 213 7.76 -8.11 -4.40
N GLY A 214 6.41 -8.07 -4.33
CA GLY A 214 5.52 -8.98 -5.04
C GLY A 214 5.51 -10.42 -4.50
N ILE A 215 6.16 -10.65 -3.35
CA ILE A 215 6.28 -11.95 -2.68
C ILE A 215 5.90 -11.75 -1.21
N ALA A 216 5.01 -12.60 -0.69
CA ALA A 216 4.52 -12.50 0.68
C ALA A 216 5.67 -12.63 1.72
N GLY A 217 5.74 -11.68 2.65
CA GLY A 217 6.78 -11.61 3.68
C GLY A 217 8.15 -11.20 3.14
N ALA A 218 8.18 -10.46 2.03
CA ALA A 218 9.36 -9.80 1.51
C ALA A 218 9.02 -8.37 1.05
N THR A 219 9.86 -7.41 1.42
CA THR A 219 9.60 -5.97 1.20
C THR A 219 10.88 -5.30 0.70
N TYR A 220 10.79 -4.49 -0.36
CA TYR A 220 11.87 -3.57 -0.69
C TYR A 220 11.78 -2.36 0.24
N CYS A 221 12.83 -2.10 0.99
CA CYS A 221 12.91 -0.97 1.90
C CYS A 221 14.05 -0.05 1.50
N THR A 222 13.74 1.22 1.31
CA THR A 222 14.75 2.27 1.17
C THR A 222 14.74 3.11 2.44
N ALA A 223 15.91 3.38 3.03
CA ALA A 223 15.95 4.04 4.32
C ALA A 223 17.22 4.83 4.57
N PHE A 224 17.07 6.01 5.17
CA PHE A 224 18.16 6.69 5.86
C PHE A 224 18.41 5.99 7.20
N THR A 225 19.65 5.53 7.38
CA THR A 225 20.12 4.82 8.56
C THR A 225 21.35 5.50 9.13
N LYS A 226 21.84 5.05 10.29
CA LYS A 226 23.12 5.51 10.83
C LYS A 226 24.33 5.21 9.92
N ARG A 227 24.18 4.31 8.94
CA ARG A 227 25.23 3.97 7.95
C ARG A 227 25.10 4.78 6.66
N GLY A 228 24.14 5.70 6.59
CA GLY A 228 23.76 6.40 5.37
C GLY A 228 22.46 5.87 4.77
N LEU A 229 22.23 6.19 3.51
CA LEU A 229 21.05 5.79 2.73
C LEU A 229 21.23 4.34 2.28
N SER A 230 20.14 3.58 2.28
CA SER A 230 20.18 2.14 2.02
C SER A 230 19.08 1.72 1.07
N SER A 231 19.38 0.66 0.31
CA SER A 231 18.45 -0.08 -0.53
C SER A 231 18.46 -1.53 -0.05
N GLN A 232 17.34 -2.01 0.50
CA GLN A 232 17.25 -3.27 1.23
C GLN A 232 16.16 -4.15 0.64
N LEU A 233 16.40 -5.46 0.62
CA LEU A 233 15.35 -6.47 0.64
C LEU A 233 15.23 -7.00 2.06
N ILE A 234 14.07 -6.78 2.68
CA ILE A 234 13.77 -7.25 4.03
C ILE A 234 12.89 -8.48 3.90
N LEU A 235 13.27 -9.54 4.60
CA LEU A 235 12.43 -10.72 4.81
C LEU A 235 11.78 -10.61 6.18
N GLU A 236 10.46 -10.53 6.19
CA GLU A 236 9.69 -10.36 7.41
C GLU A 236 8.51 -11.33 7.45
N SER A 237 8.39 -11.98 8.59
CA SER A 237 7.36 -12.96 8.92
C SER A 237 7.17 -12.92 10.43
N PRO A 238 5.95 -13.16 10.94
CA PRO A 238 5.73 -13.38 12.36
C PRO A 238 6.62 -14.50 12.95
N GLU A 239 6.99 -15.48 12.11
CA GLU A 239 7.82 -16.63 12.47
C GLU A 239 9.29 -16.41 12.10
N ALA A 240 10.16 -16.29 13.11
CA ALA A 240 11.58 -16.01 12.90
C ALA A 240 12.31 -17.11 12.11
N ASP A 241 11.94 -18.38 12.32
CA ASP A 241 12.55 -19.52 11.63
C ASP A 241 12.27 -19.48 10.12
N VAL A 242 11.10 -18.97 9.70
CA VAL A 242 10.76 -18.77 8.29
C VAL A 242 11.69 -17.72 7.66
N ASN A 243 11.94 -16.61 8.35
CA ASN A 243 12.84 -15.56 7.85
C ASN A 243 14.28 -16.05 7.75
N LEU A 244 14.73 -16.84 8.72
CA LEU A 244 16.05 -17.45 8.69
C LEU A 244 16.19 -18.44 7.53
N ALA A 245 15.21 -19.33 7.34
CA ALA A 245 15.21 -20.29 6.24
C ALA A 245 15.23 -19.60 4.87
N ARG A 246 14.37 -18.59 4.67
CA ARG A 246 14.34 -17.77 3.45
C ARG A 246 15.69 -17.10 3.21
N PHE A 247 16.27 -16.49 4.25
CA PHE A 247 17.58 -15.84 4.14
C PHE A 247 18.69 -16.81 3.76
N GLN A 248 18.76 -17.99 4.40
CA GLN A 248 19.78 -18.99 4.08
C GLN A 248 19.62 -19.50 2.63
N ALA A 249 18.39 -19.64 2.14
CA ALA A 249 18.13 -19.98 0.75
C ALA A 249 18.61 -18.89 -0.22
N LEU A 250 18.44 -17.60 0.12
CA LEU A 250 19.00 -16.50 -0.67
C LEU A 250 20.53 -16.51 -0.64
N LYS A 251 21.11 -16.66 0.55
CA LYS A 251 22.56 -16.62 0.77
C LYS A 251 23.28 -17.78 0.09
N ALA A 252 22.63 -18.92 -0.09
CA ALA A 252 23.15 -20.03 -0.89
C ALA A 252 23.45 -19.63 -2.36
N ASN A 253 22.76 -18.61 -2.87
CA ASN A 253 22.94 -18.06 -4.22
C ASN A 253 23.67 -16.70 -4.21
N GLN A 254 24.37 -16.35 -3.12
CA GLN A 254 25.01 -15.04 -2.93
C GLN A 254 25.86 -14.61 -4.12
N SER A 255 26.77 -15.47 -4.60
CA SER A 255 27.72 -15.10 -5.65
C SER A 255 27.02 -14.80 -6.98
N GLU A 256 25.98 -15.55 -7.33
CA GLU A 256 25.18 -15.30 -8.53
C GLU A 256 24.41 -13.98 -8.40
N MET A 257 23.82 -13.73 -7.24
CA MET A 257 23.07 -12.50 -6.98
C MET A 257 23.97 -11.26 -7.03
N GLU A 258 25.14 -11.29 -6.39
CA GLU A 258 26.10 -10.18 -6.43
C GLU A 258 26.66 -9.96 -7.84
N GLN A 259 26.80 -11.03 -8.64
CA GLN A 259 27.19 -10.91 -10.04
C GLN A 259 26.11 -10.22 -10.89
N VAL A 260 24.84 -10.57 -10.70
CA VAL A 260 23.69 -9.91 -11.39
C VAL A 260 23.50 -8.48 -10.90
N TYR A 261 23.67 -8.26 -9.60
CA TYR A 261 23.58 -6.94 -8.97
C TYR A 261 24.73 -6.00 -9.38
N GLY A 262 25.91 -6.58 -9.64
CA GLY A 262 27.12 -5.89 -10.08
C GLY A 262 28.02 -5.38 -8.95
N LEU A 263 27.63 -5.59 -7.69
CA LEU A 263 28.36 -5.15 -6.49
C LEU A 263 28.17 -6.16 -5.35
N PRO A 264 29.13 -6.24 -4.39
CA PRO A 264 28.93 -7.02 -3.18
C PRO A 264 27.80 -6.43 -2.32
N LEU A 265 27.03 -7.30 -1.68
CA LEU A 265 25.90 -6.92 -0.85
C LEU A 265 26.20 -7.17 0.64
N ALA A 266 25.53 -6.43 1.51
CA ALA A 266 25.53 -6.70 2.94
C ALA A 266 24.46 -7.75 3.28
N TRP A 267 24.90 -8.92 3.73
CA TRP A 267 24.04 -10.04 4.10
C TRP A 267 23.88 -10.09 5.63
N GLU A 268 22.74 -9.62 6.14
CA GLU A 268 22.51 -9.43 7.57
C GLU A 268 21.41 -10.37 8.08
N GLU A 269 21.81 -11.46 8.74
CA GLU A 269 20.91 -12.46 9.34
C GLU A 269 20.10 -11.93 10.53
N LEU A 270 20.66 -10.93 11.23
CA LEU A 270 20.12 -10.33 12.46
C LEU A 270 19.52 -11.36 13.45
N PRO A 271 20.32 -12.30 13.99
CA PRO A 271 19.82 -13.36 14.88
C PRO A 271 19.05 -12.80 16.09
N GLY A 272 17.86 -13.34 16.35
CA GLY A 272 16.98 -12.90 17.44
C GLY A 272 16.13 -11.66 17.15
N ARG A 273 16.22 -11.09 15.93
CA ARG A 273 15.28 -10.09 15.41
C ARG A 273 14.26 -10.75 14.49
N LYS A 274 13.10 -10.10 14.33
CA LYS A 274 12.00 -10.58 13.47
C LYS A 274 12.27 -10.44 11.97
N SER A 275 13.44 -9.95 11.57
CA SER A 275 13.76 -9.71 10.16
C SER A 275 15.21 -10.05 9.86
N SER A 276 15.43 -10.53 8.65
CA SER A 276 16.74 -10.68 8.01
C SER A 276 16.74 -9.83 6.75
N ARG A 277 17.91 -9.37 6.30
CA ARG A 277 17.96 -8.48 5.12
C ARG A 277 19.22 -8.60 4.29
N VAL A 278 19.05 -8.29 3.01
CA VAL A 278 20.14 -8.07 2.06
C VAL A 278 20.12 -6.59 1.69
N ALA A 279 21.24 -5.89 1.80
CA ALA A 279 21.28 -4.44 1.66
C ALA A 279 22.50 -3.92 0.90
N ASP A 280 22.32 -2.81 0.19
CA ASP A 280 23.38 -1.91 -0.26
C ASP A 280 23.26 -0.57 0.47
N TYR A 281 24.38 0.09 0.72
CA TYR A 281 24.50 1.32 1.49
C TYR A 281 25.29 2.37 0.73
N LEU A 282 24.66 3.52 0.48
CA LEU A 282 25.35 4.76 0.19
C LEU A 282 25.82 5.36 1.52
N SER A 283 27.10 5.12 1.82
CA SER A 283 27.70 5.59 3.06
C SER A 283 27.65 7.10 3.19
N ASP A 284 27.55 7.59 4.43
CA ASP A 284 27.57 9.01 4.79
C ASP A 284 26.42 9.86 4.22
N ALA A 285 25.45 9.26 3.54
CA ALA A 285 24.27 9.99 3.07
C ALA A 285 23.34 10.37 4.23
N ASP A 286 23.14 11.68 4.40
CA ASP A 286 22.26 12.27 5.41
C ASP A 286 21.13 13.04 4.72
N VAL A 287 19.89 12.87 5.19
CA VAL A 287 18.73 13.56 4.63
C VAL A 287 18.85 15.08 4.74
N SER A 288 19.62 15.59 5.70
CA SER A 288 19.86 17.03 5.89
C SER A 288 20.83 17.65 4.88
N ALA A 289 21.54 16.85 4.10
CA ALA A 289 22.37 17.32 2.99
C ALA A 289 21.53 17.43 1.71
N GLU A 290 20.63 18.41 1.66
CA GLU A 290 19.68 18.65 0.55
C GLU A 290 20.39 18.82 -0.80
N GLU A 291 21.59 19.39 -0.81
CA GLU A 291 22.43 19.57 -2.00
C GLU A 291 22.81 18.25 -2.70
N ASN A 292 22.77 17.13 -1.98
CA ASN A 292 23.15 15.82 -2.50
C ASN A 292 21.93 14.97 -2.90
N TRP A 293 20.71 15.47 -2.74
CA TRP A 293 19.50 14.67 -2.96
C TRP A 293 19.39 14.12 -4.38
N ASP A 294 19.82 14.85 -5.39
CA ASP A 294 19.79 14.39 -6.78
C ASP A 294 20.65 13.13 -6.95
N GLN A 295 21.87 13.14 -6.38
CA GLN A 295 22.76 11.99 -6.37
C GLN A 295 22.15 10.81 -5.60
N TYR A 296 21.49 11.07 -4.47
CA TYR A 296 20.85 10.03 -3.67
C TYR A 296 19.69 9.36 -4.40
N LEU A 297 18.87 10.15 -5.11
CA LEU A 297 17.74 9.66 -5.90
C LEU A 297 18.21 8.84 -7.10
N ASP A 298 19.24 9.30 -7.81
CA ASP A 298 19.85 8.56 -8.92
C ASP A 298 20.42 7.22 -8.43
N TRP A 299 21.12 7.24 -7.28
CA TRP A 299 21.64 6.03 -6.66
C TRP A 299 20.52 5.06 -6.26
N LEU A 300 19.45 5.54 -5.63
CA LEU A 300 18.30 4.70 -5.27
C LEU A 300 17.64 4.08 -6.49
N LEU A 301 17.41 4.85 -7.55
CA LEU A 301 16.79 4.37 -8.78
C LEU A 301 17.62 3.26 -9.42
N ASP A 302 18.95 3.46 -9.52
CA ASP A 302 19.87 2.45 -10.05
C ASP A 302 19.83 1.18 -9.19
N ARG A 303 19.96 1.31 -7.86
CA ARG A 303 19.99 0.16 -6.94
C ARG A 303 18.69 -0.60 -6.87
N GLN A 304 17.54 0.07 -6.84
CA GLN A 304 16.23 -0.60 -6.87
C GLN A 304 15.97 -1.25 -8.24
N THR A 305 16.46 -0.66 -9.34
CA THR A 305 16.42 -1.29 -10.66
C THR A 305 17.28 -2.55 -10.72
N ALA A 306 18.50 -2.48 -10.20
CA ALA A 306 19.41 -3.62 -10.12
C ALA A 306 18.87 -4.70 -9.18
N SER A 307 18.23 -4.32 -8.07
CA SER A 307 17.54 -5.25 -7.16
C SER A 307 16.36 -5.92 -7.82
N GLY A 308 15.54 -5.26 -8.65
CA GLY A 308 14.36 -5.86 -9.28
C GLY A 308 14.64 -6.85 -10.44
N ARG A 309 15.84 -6.80 -11.04
CA ARG A 309 16.28 -7.71 -12.12
C ARG A 309 16.52 -9.18 -11.68
N PRO A 310 17.23 -9.47 -10.57
CA PRO A 310 17.51 -10.85 -10.15
C PRO A 310 16.28 -11.65 -9.73
N TRP A 311 15.22 -11.02 -9.19
CA TRP A 311 14.04 -11.75 -8.69
C TRP A 311 13.03 -12.13 -9.77
N ARG A 312 13.06 -11.45 -10.92
CA ARG A 312 12.20 -11.79 -12.07
C ARG A 312 12.83 -12.82 -13.00
N GLN A 313 14.16 -12.96 -13.01
CA GLN A 313 14.85 -13.93 -13.88
C GLN A 313 14.94 -15.34 -13.32
N SER A 314 14.63 -15.54 -12.03
CA SER A 314 14.49 -16.85 -11.39
C SER A 314 13.05 -17.37 -11.34
N GLY A 315 12.08 -16.66 -11.96
CA GLY A 315 10.69 -17.07 -12.05
C GLY A 315 10.17 -17.00 -13.48
N ALA A 316 10.16 -18.15 -14.17
CA ALA A 316 9.29 -18.34 -15.31
C ALA A 316 7.83 -18.20 -14.85
N CYS A 317 7.27 -16.99 -14.95
CA CYS A 317 5.86 -16.74 -14.71
C CYS A 317 5.17 -16.47 -16.06
N HIS A 318 4.92 -17.56 -16.79
CA HIS A 318 3.53 -17.87 -17.10
C HIS A 318 2.91 -18.34 -15.78
N HIS A 319 1.77 -17.76 -15.36
CA HIS A 319 0.88 -18.44 -14.42
C HIS A 319 0.63 -19.88 -14.92
N PRO A 320 0.47 -20.91 -14.06
CA PRO A 320 -0.20 -20.85 -12.76
C PRO A 320 0.50 -21.60 -11.61
N ASP A 321 -0.19 -21.58 -10.47
CA ASP A 321 0.02 -22.31 -9.21
C ASP A 321 0.95 -21.75 -8.12
N ARG A 322 0.25 -21.32 -7.06
CA ARG A 322 0.72 -21.07 -5.70
C ARG A 322 1.35 -22.35 -5.14
N SER A 323 2.53 -22.21 -4.54
CA SER A 323 3.03 -22.92 -3.34
C SER A 323 4.52 -22.65 -3.24
N PHE A 324 4.97 -21.77 -2.34
CA PHE A 324 6.20 -21.85 -1.53
C PHE A 324 6.20 -20.74 -0.49
#